data_AF-A0AAN8MPG1-F1
#
_entry.id   AF-A0AAN8MPG1-F1
#
_cell.length_a   1.000
_cell.length_b   1.000
_cell.length_c   1.000
_cell.angle_alpha   90.00
_cell.angle_beta   90.00
_cell.angle_gamma   90.00
#
_symmetry.space_group_name_H-M   'P 1'
#
loop_
_entity.id
_entity.type
_entity.pdbx_description
1 polymer ?
#
loop_
_entity_poly.entity_id
_entity_poly.type
_entity_poly.pdbx_seq_one_letter_code
_entity_poly.pdbx_strand_id
1 'polypeptide(L)'
;MASTILNNFSARHIPGLIIGTTLTFGGAIPFFNPAYAMREFGLPLYLVKSKDAQDAFTVSAIRTVALGLSLYLMFAQRMYRGVDIILACVGTTGILDGWLCWKVGVPGRGVFRATCAVLVAGWGWMGMTSV
;
A
#
# COMPACT_ATOMS: atom_id res chain seq x y z
N MET A 1 9.68 24.79 18.71
CA MET A 1 10.38 23.65 18.07
C MET A 1 9.46 22.79 17.20
N ALA A 2 8.20 22.54 17.57
CA ALA A 2 7.22 21.87 16.70
C ALA A 2 6.82 22.68 15.44
N SER A 3 6.94 24.01 15.49
CA SER A 3 6.59 24.91 14.39
C SER A 3 7.47 24.76 13.14
N THR A 4 8.71 24.30 13.27
CA THR A 4 9.63 24.13 12.12
C THR A 4 9.37 22.85 11.33
N ILE A 5 8.73 21.85 11.93
CA ILE A 5 8.46 20.54 11.30
C ILE A 5 7.30 20.65 10.30
N LEU A 6 6.24 21.38 10.66
CA LEU A 6 5.07 21.57 9.80
C LEU A 6 5.27 22.62 8.70
N ASN A 7 6.17 23.58 8.89
CA ASN A 7 6.44 24.64 7.91
C ASN A 7 7.08 24.12 6.59
N ASN A 8 7.55 22.88 6.55
CA ASN A 8 8.13 22.26 5.36
C ASN A 8 7.21 21.20 4.73
N PHE A 9 5.97 21.10 5.22
CA PHE A 9 5.02 20.12 4.74
C PHE A 9 4.21 20.69 3.58
N SER A 10 4.52 20.24 2.37
CA SER A 10 3.71 20.54 1.19
C SER A 10 2.48 19.64 1.15
N ALA A 11 1.36 20.16 0.62
CA ALA A 11 0.17 19.37 0.33
C ALA A 11 0.49 18.16 -0.58
N ARG A 12 1.58 18.22 -1.34
CA ARG A 12 2.06 17.14 -2.21
C ARG A 12 2.57 15.91 -1.46
N HIS A 13 2.90 16.04 -0.17
CA HIS A 13 3.32 14.91 0.65
C HIS A 13 2.14 14.05 1.13
N ILE A 14 0.92 14.59 1.10
CA ILE A 14 -0.28 13.93 1.64
C ILE A 14 -0.52 12.56 0.99
N PRO A 15 -0.49 12.38 -0.36
CA PRO A 15 -0.68 11.07 -0.97
C PRO A 15 0.35 10.04 -0.50
N GLY A 16 1.63 10.40 -0.46
CA GLY A 16 2.68 9.49 0.00
C GLY A 16 2.50 9.03 1.45
N LEU A 17 2.02 9.91 2.32
CA LEU A 17 1.75 9.59 3.72
C LEU A 17 0.49 8.75 3.90
N ILE A 18 -0.56 9.03 3.13
CA ILE A 18 -1.77 8.19 3.13
C ILE A 18 -1.36 6.78 2.70
N ILE A 19 -0.59 6.64 1.62
CA ILE A 19 -0.10 5.34 1.17
C ILE A 19 0.79 4.68 2.22
N GLY A 20 1.76 5.39 2.81
CA GLY A 20 2.58 4.86 3.90
C GLY A 20 1.75 4.37 5.11
N THR A 21 0.70 5.12 5.47
CA THR A 21 -0.24 4.74 6.54
C THR A 21 -1.00 3.48 6.19
N THR A 22 -1.55 3.40 4.97
CA THR A 22 -2.32 2.23 4.51
C THR A 22 -1.45 0.98 4.41
N LEU A 23 -0.19 1.09 3.96
CA LEU A 23 0.73 -0.03 3.88
C LEU A 23 1.20 -0.50 5.25
N THR A 24 1.45 0.43 6.18
CA THR A 24 1.92 0.10 7.54
C THR A 24 0.80 -0.49 8.39
N PHE A 25 -0.29 0.26 8.59
CA PHE A 25 -1.35 -0.15 9.51
C PHE A 25 -2.35 -1.07 8.83
N GLY A 26 -2.74 -0.78 7.59
CA GLY A 26 -3.60 -1.68 6.80
C GLY A 26 -2.90 -3.00 6.49
N GLY A 27 -1.60 -2.96 6.16
CA GLY A 27 -0.78 -4.16 5.99
C GLY A 27 -0.53 -4.93 7.30
N ALA A 28 -0.75 -4.32 8.47
CA ALA A 28 -0.61 -5.02 9.75
C ALA A 28 -1.88 -5.78 10.18
N ILE A 29 -3.04 -5.52 9.57
CA ILE A 29 -4.31 -6.19 9.91
C ILE A 29 -4.19 -7.73 9.88
N PRO A 30 -3.51 -8.37 8.91
CA PRO A 30 -3.39 -9.84 8.86
C PRO A 30 -2.72 -10.47 10.09
N PHE A 31 -1.84 -9.77 10.81
CA PHE A 31 -1.22 -10.30 12.02
C PHE A 31 -2.19 -10.47 13.18
N PHE A 32 -3.27 -9.67 13.19
CA PHE A 32 -4.28 -9.71 14.25
C PHE A 32 -5.53 -10.45 13.81
N ASN A 33 -5.93 -10.31 12.54
CA ASN A 33 -7.12 -10.94 12.00
C ASN A 33 -6.99 -11.19 10.48
N PRO A 34 -6.35 -12.29 10.07
CA PRO A 34 -6.09 -12.58 8.66
C PRO A 34 -7.39 -12.86 7.89
N ALA A 35 -8.37 -13.52 8.52
CA ALA A 35 -9.67 -13.78 7.90
C ALA A 35 -10.40 -12.47 7.56
N TYR A 36 -10.37 -11.48 8.46
CA TYR A 36 -10.95 -10.16 8.20
C TYR A 36 -10.19 -9.43 7.07
N ALA A 37 -8.86 -9.41 7.11
CA ALA A 37 -8.05 -8.77 6.08
C ALA A 37 -8.28 -9.37 4.69
N MET A 38 -8.39 -10.70 4.60
CA MET A 38 -8.69 -11.39 3.34
C MET A 38 -10.09 -11.08 2.82
N ARG A 39 -11.09 -10.92 3.69
CA ARG A 39 -12.45 -10.48 3.30
C ARG A 39 -12.45 -9.04 2.79
N GLU A 40 -11.74 -8.15 3.47
CA GLU A 40 -11.64 -6.74 3.06
C GLU A 40 -10.86 -6.60 1.75
N PHE A 41 -9.85 -7.44 1.53
CA PHE A 41 -9.17 -7.57 0.24
C PHE A 41 -10.15 -8.02 -0.86
N GLY A 42 -11.23 -8.70 -0.49
CA GLY A 42 -12.27 -9.20 -1.39
C GLY A 42 -12.08 -10.65 -1.80
N LEU A 43 -11.29 -11.45 -1.06
CA LEU A 43 -11.09 -12.86 -1.39
C LEU A 43 -12.35 -13.70 -1.12
N PRO A 44 -12.59 -14.75 -1.92
CA PRO A 44 -13.75 -15.62 -1.77
C PRO A 44 -13.67 -16.43 -0.47
N LEU A 45 -14.85 -16.80 0.02
CA LEU A 45 -15.01 -17.39 1.36
C LEU A 45 -14.22 -18.69 1.56
N TYR A 46 -14.00 -19.47 0.50
CA TYR A 46 -13.24 -20.73 0.58
C TYR A 46 -11.75 -20.48 0.87
N LEU A 47 -11.15 -19.40 0.33
CA LEU A 47 -9.78 -18.99 0.68
C LEU A 47 -9.73 -18.42 2.09
N VAL A 48 -10.70 -17.57 2.45
CA VAL A 48 -10.79 -16.95 3.78
C VAL A 48 -10.89 -18.01 4.88
N LYS A 49 -11.53 -19.16 4.65
CA LYS A 49 -11.66 -20.25 5.63
C LYS A 49 -10.42 -21.13 5.74
N SER A 50 -9.51 -21.10 4.75
CA SER A 50 -8.30 -21.92 4.77
C SER A 50 -7.22 -21.27 5.65
N LYS A 51 -6.72 -22.03 6.64
CA LYS A 51 -5.65 -21.57 7.51
C LYS A 51 -4.33 -21.40 6.74
N ASP A 52 -4.01 -22.31 5.84
CA ASP A 52 -2.80 -22.22 5.01
C ASP A 52 -2.81 -20.96 4.13
N ALA A 53 -3.98 -20.59 3.59
CA ALA A 53 -4.13 -19.36 2.83
C ALA A 53 -4.00 -18.11 3.70
N GLN A 54 -4.53 -18.13 4.93
CA GLN A 54 -4.37 -17.05 5.91
C GLN A 54 -2.90 -16.86 6.32
N ASP A 55 -2.18 -17.95 6.58
CA ASP A 55 -0.77 -17.90 6.97
C ASP A 55 0.09 -17.36 5.81
N ALA A 56 -0.14 -17.84 4.58
CA ALA A 56 0.53 -17.30 3.39
C ALA A 56 0.23 -15.81 3.15
N PHE A 57 -1.04 -15.40 3.33
CA PHE A 57 -1.45 -14.01 3.23
C PHE A 57 -0.73 -13.14 4.28
N THR A 58 -0.60 -13.64 5.51
CA THR A 58 0.07 -12.94 6.62
C THR A 58 1.58 -12.80 6.37
N VAL A 59 2.24 -13.85 5.85
CA VAL A 59 3.66 -13.77 5.45
C VAL A 59 3.88 -12.74 4.34
N SER A 60 2.95 -12.62 3.39
CA SER A 60 3.03 -11.59 2.36
C SER A 60 2.90 -10.18 2.95
N ALA A 61 2.06 -10.01 3.97
CA ALA A 61 1.77 -8.74 4.62
C ALA A 61 2.98 -8.11 5.34
N ILE A 62 3.94 -8.93 5.78
CA ILE A 62 5.22 -8.47 6.36
C ILE A 62 5.93 -7.48 5.42
N ARG A 63 5.96 -7.80 4.12
CA ARG A 63 6.63 -6.96 3.11
C ARG A 63 5.87 -5.66 2.90
N THR A 64 4.55 -5.70 2.93
CA THR A 64 3.68 -4.51 2.86
C THR A 64 3.96 -3.55 4.02
N VAL A 65 4.05 -4.06 5.25
CA VAL A 65 4.40 -3.25 6.43
C VAL A 65 5.79 -2.64 6.28
N ALA A 66 6.77 -3.43 5.83
CA ALA A 66 8.14 -2.95 5.62
C ALA A 66 8.20 -1.82 4.57
N LEU A 67 7.41 -1.90 3.49
CA LEU A 67 7.29 -0.82 2.50
C LEU A 67 6.63 0.43 3.08
N GLY A 68 5.61 0.28 3.93
CA GLY A 68 5.00 1.42 4.61
C GLY A 68 5.98 2.13 5.56
N LEU A 69 6.74 1.35 6.34
CA LEU A 69 7.77 1.88 7.23
C LEU A 69 8.92 2.55 6.47
N SER A 70 9.33 2.01 5.32
CA SER A 70 10.39 2.64 4.51
C SER A 70 9.96 4.01 3.98
N LEU A 71 8.69 4.18 3.59
CA LEU A 71 8.14 5.49 3.23
C LEU A 71 8.24 6.48 4.39
N TYR A 72 7.84 6.09 5.61
CA TYR A 72 7.97 6.96 6.78
C TYR A 72 9.42 7.31 7.11
N LEU A 73 10.33 6.35 7.03
CA LEU A 73 11.76 6.59 7.23
C LEU A 73 12.32 7.57 6.20
N MET A 74 11.95 7.41 4.92
CA MET A 74 12.35 8.35 3.87
C MET A 74 11.77 9.74 4.08
N PHE A 75 10.51 9.86 4.53
CA PHE A 75 9.94 11.14 4.93
C PHE A 75 10.71 11.78 6.10
N ALA A 76 11.06 10.99 7.12
CA ALA A 76 11.82 11.47 8.29
C ALA A 76 13.23 11.92 7.90
N GLN A 77 13.87 11.23 6.96
CA GLN A 77 15.18 11.56 6.40
C GLN A 77 15.13 12.61 5.28
N ARG A 78 13.93 13.09 4.92
CA ARG A 78 13.70 14.06 3.82
C ARG A 78 14.16 13.56 2.44
N MET A 79 14.14 12.25 2.24
CA MET A 79 14.47 11.60 0.97
C MET A 79 13.23 11.50 0.07
N TYR A 80 12.66 12.64 -0.32
CA TYR A 80 11.39 12.68 -1.08
C TYR A 80 11.47 12.01 -2.45
N ARG A 81 12.63 12.05 -3.10
CA ARG A 81 12.85 11.33 -4.37
C ARG A 81 12.80 9.81 -4.18
N GLY A 82 13.22 9.31 -3.01
CA GLY A 82 13.08 7.90 -2.64
C GLY A 82 11.61 7.52 -2.45
N VAL A 83 10.83 8.40 -1.83
CA VAL A 83 9.37 8.21 -1.70
C VAL A 83 8.72 8.06 -3.07
N ASP A 84 9.03 8.95 -4.01
CA ASP A 84 8.50 8.91 -5.38
C ASP A 84 8.84 7.60 -6.10
N ILE A 85 10.08 7.10 -5.95
CA ILE A 85 10.49 5.81 -6.51
C ILE A 85 9.68 4.66 -5.90
N ILE A 86 9.49 4.66 -4.57
CA ILE A 86 8.69 3.61 -3.92
C ILE A 86 7.23 3.69 -4.37
N LEU A 87 6.62 4.87 -4.46
CA LEU A 87 5.24 5.02 -4.94
C LEU A 87 5.08 4.52 -6.38
N ALA A 88 6.05 4.83 -7.26
CA ALA A 88 6.10 4.29 -8.62
C ALA A 88 6.13 2.75 -8.61
N CYS A 89 6.98 2.15 -7.76
CA CYS A 89 7.09 0.69 -7.64
C CYS A 89 5.85 0.05 -7.01
N VAL A 90 5.23 0.65 -6.00
CA VAL A 90 4.02 0.13 -5.33
C VAL A 90 2.83 0.06 -6.31
N GLY A 91 2.78 0.89 -7.34
CA GLY A 91 1.75 0.71 -8.37
C GLY A 91 1.84 -0.66 -9.07
N THR A 92 3.01 -1.28 -9.17
CA THR A 92 3.12 -2.65 -9.70
C THR A 92 2.40 -3.67 -8.83
N THR A 93 2.44 -3.53 -7.51
CA THR A 93 1.76 -4.46 -6.60
C THR A 93 0.24 -4.35 -6.73
N GLY A 94 -0.28 -3.12 -6.86
CA GLY A 94 -1.72 -2.93 -7.04
C GLY A 94 -2.25 -3.39 -8.40
N ILE A 95 -1.44 -3.35 -9.47
CA ILE A 95 -1.79 -3.96 -10.77
C ILE A 95 -1.84 -5.49 -10.64
N LEU A 96 -0.83 -6.09 -10.00
CA LEU A 96 -0.80 -7.54 -9.77
C LEU A 96 -1.92 -8.03 -8.85
N ASP A 97 -2.29 -7.24 -7.83
CA ASP A 97 -3.46 -7.49 -6.99
C ASP A 97 -4.74 -7.45 -7.83
N GLY A 98 -4.85 -6.47 -8.74
CA GLY A 98 -5.95 -6.37 -9.69
C GLY A 98 -6.11 -7.61 -10.56
N TRP A 99 -5.00 -8.09 -11.13
CA TRP A 99 -4.93 -9.32 -11.91
C TRP A 99 -5.32 -10.56 -11.08
N LEU A 100 -4.85 -10.67 -9.84
CA LEU A 100 -5.21 -11.77 -8.95
C LEU A 100 -6.71 -11.75 -8.63
N CYS A 101 -7.27 -10.58 -8.30
CA CYS A 101 -8.70 -10.41 -8.04
C CYS A 101 -9.55 -10.81 -9.25
N TRP A 102 -9.11 -10.49 -10.48
CA TRP A 102 -9.75 -11.00 -11.69
C TRP A 102 -9.72 -12.52 -11.77
N LYS A 103 -8.54 -13.13 -11.57
CA LYS A 103 -8.36 -14.59 -11.64
C LYS A 103 -9.22 -15.34 -10.61
N VAL A 104 -9.41 -14.76 -9.43
CA VAL A 104 -10.11 -15.38 -8.30
C VAL A 104 -11.64 -15.09 -8.31
N GLY A 105 -12.13 -14.40 -9.35
CA GLY A 105 -13.57 -14.20 -9.58
C GLY A 105 -14.16 -12.97 -8.88
N VAL A 106 -13.34 -11.99 -8.50
CA VAL A 106 -13.77 -10.73 -7.87
C VAL A 106 -13.34 -9.50 -8.70
N PRO A 107 -13.83 -9.39 -9.95
CA PRO A 107 -13.35 -8.43 -10.94
C PRO A 107 -13.51 -6.97 -10.50
N GLY A 108 -14.60 -6.63 -9.81
CA GLY A 108 -14.87 -5.24 -9.40
C GLY A 108 -13.85 -4.70 -8.40
N ARG A 109 -13.42 -5.54 -7.43
CA ARG A 109 -12.35 -5.19 -6.50
C ARG A 109 -11.00 -5.09 -7.22
N GLY A 110 -10.79 -5.93 -8.24
CA GLY A 110 -9.58 -5.91 -9.06
C GLY A 110 -9.41 -4.62 -9.85
N VAL A 111 -10.46 -4.16 -10.53
CA VAL A 111 -10.46 -2.89 -11.28
C VAL A 111 -10.15 -1.72 -10.35
N PHE A 112 -10.85 -1.62 -9.22
CA PHE A 112 -10.63 -0.55 -8.25
C PHE A 112 -9.16 -0.48 -7.79
N ARG A 113 -8.59 -1.64 -7.44
CA ARG A 113 -7.20 -1.75 -7.00
C ARG A 113 -6.21 -1.34 -8.09
N ALA A 114 -6.40 -1.84 -9.31
CA ALA A 114 -5.54 -1.48 -10.44
C ALA A 114 -5.62 0.02 -10.76
N THR A 115 -6.81 0.62 -10.74
CA THR A 115 -6.98 2.07 -10.98
C THR A 115 -6.26 2.90 -9.92
N CYS A 116 -6.46 2.58 -8.63
CA CYS A 116 -5.73 3.25 -7.55
C CYS A 116 -4.21 3.08 -7.69
N ALA A 117 -3.76 1.90 -8.10
CA ALA A 117 -2.35 1.60 -8.29
C ALA A 117 -1.71 2.45 -9.40
N VAL A 118 -2.42 2.64 -10.53
CA VAL A 118 -1.96 3.48 -11.64
C VAL A 118 -1.86 4.95 -11.20
N LEU A 119 -2.82 5.45 -10.42
CA LEU A 119 -2.78 6.81 -9.90
C LEU A 119 -1.59 7.02 -8.95
N VAL A 120 -1.35 6.08 -8.04
CA VAL A 120 -0.23 6.12 -7.09
C VAL A 120 1.11 6.02 -7.83
N ALA A 121 1.23 5.10 -8.80
CA ALA A 121 2.44 4.97 -9.59
C ALA A 121 2.70 6.22 -10.43
N GLY A 122 1.67 6.79 -11.05
CA GLY A 122 1.77 8.03 -11.81
C GLY A 122 2.26 9.18 -10.94
N TRP A 123 1.74 9.30 -9.71
CA TRP A 123 2.17 10.32 -8.75
C TRP A 123 3.67 10.23 -8.43
N GLY A 124 4.14 9.01 -8.13
CA GLY A 124 5.56 8.76 -7.88
C GLY A 124 6.43 8.96 -9.12
N TRP A 125 5.98 8.48 -10.28
CA TRP A 125 6.70 8.61 -11.55
C TRP A 125 6.91 10.07 -11.97
N MET A 126 5.90 10.91 -11.74
CA MET A 126 5.97 12.35 -12.02
C MET A 126 6.83 13.12 -11.00
N GLY A 127 7.34 12.46 -9.95
CA GLY A 127 8.17 13.10 -8.93
C GLY A 127 7.40 14.08 -8.04
N MET A 128 6.08 13.92 -7.94
CA MET A 128 5.21 14.94 -7.32
C MET A 128 5.53 15.19 -5.85
N THR A 129 6.15 14.24 -5.14
CA THR A 129 6.55 14.41 -3.74
C THR A 129 7.86 15.18 -3.60
N SER A 130 8.75 15.10 -4.58
CA SER A 130 10.08 15.72 -4.55
C SER A 130 10.19 17.08 -5.23
N VAL A 131 9.17 17.49 -6.00
CA VAL A 131 9.06 18.80 -6.69
C VAL A 131 8.47 19.86 -5.78
#